data_AF-A0A5C7GKL6-F1
#
_entry.id   AF-A0A5C7GKL6-F1
#
_cell.length_a   1.000
_cell.length_b   1.000
_cell.length_c   1.000
_cell.angle_alpha   90.00
_cell.angle_beta   90.00
_cell.angle_gamma   90.00
#
_symmetry.space_group_name_H-M   'P 1'
#
loop_
_entity.id
_entity.type
_entity.pdbx_description
1 polymer ?
#
loop_
_entity_poly.entity_id
_entity_poly.type
_entity_poly.pdbx_seq_one_letter_code
_entity_poly.pdbx_strand_id
1 'polypeptide(L)'
;MRIFEYIFYSIYRNTSITNKLNPVSSSIGALNLLILFNVATGLIRLKNYFTFELTKAVFIVVIAIPSMIILYYFYANNRAEKVISKFKNKKTQLLFRVDLLVLLYACLSIYSFGNVLGIGIEYSLVLIVFVILTSLYSYLHVIRFDKKK
;
A
#
# COMPACT_ATOMS: atom_id res chain seq x y z
N MET A 1 -12.42 -2.39 9.48
CA MET A 1 -12.56 -3.11 8.19
C MET A 1 -12.87 -2.20 7.00
N ARG A 2 -13.89 -1.33 7.02
CA ARG A 2 -14.25 -0.49 5.84
C ARG A 2 -13.12 0.38 5.29
N ILE A 3 -12.27 0.95 6.16
CA ILE A 3 -11.11 1.77 5.75
C ILE A 3 -10.02 0.91 5.10
N PHE A 4 -9.71 -0.25 5.67
CA PHE A 4 -8.71 -1.17 5.11
C PHE A 4 -9.11 -1.70 3.72
N GLU A 5 -10.37 -2.10 3.57
CA GLU A 5 -10.93 -2.49 2.26
C GLU A 5 -10.86 -1.34 1.25
N TYR A 6 -11.07 -0.11 1.71
CA TYR A 6 -10.96 1.07 0.87
C TYR A 6 -9.52 1.36 0.44
N ILE A 7 -8.55 1.27 1.36
CA ILE A 7 -7.12 1.42 1.05
C ILE A 7 -6.72 0.42 -0.04
N PHE A 8 -7.12 -0.86 0.11
CA PHE A 8 -6.92 -1.87 -0.92
C PHE A 8 -7.56 -1.47 -2.25
N TYR A 9 -8.83 -1.05 -2.25
CA TYR A 9 -9.52 -0.64 -3.46
C TYR A 9 -8.84 0.56 -4.15
N SER A 10 -8.35 1.53 -3.39
CA SER A 10 -7.62 2.70 -3.89
C SER A 10 -6.34 2.27 -4.62
N ILE A 11 -5.55 1.39 -3.99
CA ILE A 11 -4.35 0.79 -4.59
C ILE A 11 -4.73 -0.01 -5.84
N TYR A 12 -5.80 -0.81 -5.78
CA TYR A 12 -6.28 -1.60 -6.91
C TYR A 12 -6.69 -0.76 -8.12
N ARG A 13 -7.39 0.35 -7.89
CA ARG A 13 -7.81 1.23 -8.99
C ARG A 13 -6.60 1.80 -9.73
N ASN A 14 -5.55 2.16 -9.00
CA ASN A 14 -4.29 2.63 -9.60
C ASN A 14 -3.54 1.51 -10.32
N THR A 15 -3.41 0.36 -9.65
CA THR A 15 -2.69 -0.82 -10.15
C THR A 15 -3.37 -1.40 -11.39
N SER A 16 -4.71 -1.39 -11.47
CA SER A 16 -5.43 -1.92 -12.63
C SER A 16 -5.29 -1.10 -13.91
N ILE A 17 -4.87 0.16 -13.79
CA ILE A 17 -4.53 1.01 -14.94
C ILE A 17 -3.08 0.79 -15.38
N THR A 18 -2.16 0.61 -14.42
CA THR A 18 -0.72 0.49 -14.67
C THR A 18 -0.24 -0.94 -14.94
N ASN A 19 -0.92 -1.95 -14.38
CA ASN A 19 -0.65 -3.38 -14.56
C ASN A 19 -1.95 -4.14 -14.89
N LYS A 20 -2.14 -4.44 -16.18
CA LYS A 20 -3.34 -5.16 -16.67
C LYS A 20 -3.27 -6.68 -16.51
N LEU A 21 -2.08 -7.25 -16.30
CA LEU A 21 -1.89 -8.71 -16.28
C LEU A 21 -2.38 -9.33 -14.97
N ASN A 22 -2.01 -8.75 -13.83
CA ASN A 22 -2.35 -9.28 -12.51
C ASN A 22 -2.68 -8.16 -11.50
N PRO A 23 -3.70 -7.32 -11.78
CA PRO A 23 -3.98 -6.14 -10.98
C PRO A 23 -4.33 -6.46 -9.53
N VAL A 24 -5.10 -7.53 -9.28
CA VAL A 24 -5.52 -7.94 -7.93
C VAL A 24 -4.32 -8.34 -7.09
N SER A 25 -3.54 -9.32 -7.55
CA SER A 25 -2.36 -9.83 -6.83
C SER A 25 -1.30 -8.74 -6.61
N SER A 26 -1.06 -7.87 -7.60
CA SER A 26 -0.14 -6.74 -7.44
C SER A 26 -0.62 -5.73 -6.39
N SER A 27 -1.93 -5.53 -6.27
CA SER A 27 -2.50 -4.62 -5.26
C SER A 27 -2.38 -5.20 -3.85
N ILE A 28 -2.62 -6.50 -3.70
CA ILE A 28 -2.38 -7.22 -2.43
C ILE A 28 -0.90 -7.12 -2.05
N GLY A 29 0.00 -7.36 -3.02
CA GLY A 29 1.44 -7.24 -2.83
C GLY A 29 1.90 -5.85 -2.40
N ALA A 30 1.40 -4.80 -3.07
CA ALA A 30 1.70 -3.41 -2.73
C ALA A 30 1.20 -3.04 -1.32
N LEU A 31 -0.03 -3.43 -0.96
CA LEU A 31 -0.56 -3.22 0.39
C LEU A 31 0.26 -3.97 1.45
N ASN A 32 0.68 -5.21 1.15
CA ASN A 32 1.52 -5.99 2.02
C ASN A 32 2.88 -5.33 2.24
N LEU A 33 3.53 -4.85 1.18
CA LEU A 33 4.81 -4.12 1.26
C LEU A 33 4.70 -2.87 2.13
N LEU A 34 3.62 -2.09 1.98
CA LEU A 34 3.40 -0.90 2.82
C LEU A 34 3.30 -1.28 4.30
N ILE A 35 2.58 -2.35 4.62
CA ILE A 35 2.48 -2.82 6.01
C ILE A 35 3.83 -3.31 6.51
N LEU A 36 4.58 -4.05 5.69
CA LEU A 36 5.92 -4.50 6.06
C LEU A 36 6.88 -3.35 6.33
N PHE A 37 6.87 -2.29 5.50
CA PHE A 37 7.67 -1.09 5.74
C PHE A 37 7.34 -0.46 7.09
N ASN A 38 6.05 -0.33 7.43
CA ASN A 38 5.63 0.26 8.69
C ASN A 38 5.97 -0.63 9.90
N VAL A 39 5.74 -1.94 9.81
CA VAL A 39 6.07 -2.90 10.89
C VAL A 39 7.59 -2.92 11.12
N ALA A 40 8.39 -3.03 10.05
CA ALA A 40 9.84 -2.99 10.16
C ALA A 40 10.36 -1.68 10.75
N THR A 41 9.82 -0.54 10.29
CA THR A 41 10.15 0.79 10.84
C THR A 41 9.84 0.84 12.34
N GLY A 42 8.65 0.39 12.75
CA GLY A 42 8.24 0.34 14.15
C GLY A 42 9.18 -0.52 14.99
N LEU A 43 9.50 -1.73 14.52
CA LEU A 43 10.40 -2.65 15.21
C LEU A 43 11.80 -2.09 15.41
N ILE A 44 12.39 -1.50 14.37
CA ILE A 44 13.73 -0.93 14.46
C ILE A 44 13.74 0.28 15.41
N ARG A 45 12.72 1.13 15.35
CA ARG A 45 12.60 2.24 16.31
C ARG A 45 12.42 1.75 17.74
N LEU A 46 11.55 0.77 17.98
CA LEU A 46 11.35 0.18 19.30
C LEU A 46 12.65 -0.41 19.83
N LYS A 47 13.45 -1.10 19.01
CA LYS A 47 14.77 -1.62 19.39
C LYS A 47 15.74 -0.51 19.80
N ASN A 48 15.66 0.65 19.15
CA ASN A 48 16.51 1.79 19.48
C ASN A 48 16.06 2.49 20.78
N TYR A 49 14.76 2.50 21.08
CA TYR A 49 14.21 3.16 22.28
C TYR A 49 14.22 2.29 23.53
N PHE A 50 13.87 1.03 23.39
CA PHE A 50 13.90 0.04 24.44
C PHE A 50 15.08 -0.86 24.13
N THR A 51 16.08 -0.91 25.01
CA THR A 51 17.31 -1.72 24.88
C THR A 51 17.04 -3.23 24.94
N PHE A 52 16.05 -3.71 24.17
CA PHE A 52 15.70 -5.11 24.06
C PHE A 52 16.48 -5.74 22.90
N GLU A 53 16.89 -6.98 23.09
CA GLU A 53 17.56 -7.74 22.04
C GLU A 53 16.53 -8.29 21.04
N LEU A 54 16.39 -7.60 19.91
CA LEU A 54 15.61 -8.11 18.78
C LEU A 54 16.40 -9.23 18.08
N THR A 55 16.13 -10.48 18.46
CA THR A 55 16.74 -11.64 17.78
C THR A 55 16.23 -11.76 16.34
N LYS A 56 17.04 -12.36 15.46
CA LYS A 56 16.68 -12.58 14.05
C LYS A 56 15.38 -13.38 13.90
N ALA A 57 15.17 -14.38 14.76
CA ALA A 57 13.96 -15.20 14.75
C ALA A 57 12.71 -14.36 15.09
N VAL A 58 12.77 -13.55 16.16
CA VAL A 58 11.66 -12.67 16.55
C VAL A 58 11.35 -11.66 15.44
N PHE A 59 12.38 -11.04 14.85
CA PHE A 59 12.19 -10.11 13.74
C PHE A 59 11.45 -10.76 12.55
N ILE A 60 11.88 -11.95 12.12
CA ILE A 60 11.26 -12.68 11.01
C ILE A 60 9.81 -13.02 11.34
N VAL A 61 9.53 -13.52 12.54
CA VAL A 61 8.16 -13.90 12.95
C VAL A 61 7.23 -12.69 12.97
N VAL A 62 7.66 -11.56 13.54
CA VAL A 62 6.82 -10.35 13.63
C VAL A 62 6.57 -9.73 12.25
N ILE A 63 7.49 -9.90 11.30
CA ILE A 63 7.29 -9.48 9.90
C ILE A 63 6.38 -10.45 9.15
N ALA A 64 6.54 -11.76 9.36
CA ALA A 64 5.80 -12.79 8.64
C ALA A 64 4.32 -12.84 9.01
N ILE A 65 3.98 -12.67 10.30
CA ILE A 65 2.60 -12.76 10.79
C ILE A 65 1.66 -11.75 10.10
N PRO A 66 1.96 -10.43 10.06
CA PRO A 66 1.15 -9.45 9.35
C PRO A 66 0.98 -9.79 7.87
N SER A 67 2.04 -10.23 7.20
CA SER A 67 1.98 -10.65 5.80
C SER A 67 1.05 -11.84 5.58
N MET A 68 1.16 -12.89 6.39
CA MET A 68 0.27 -14.04 6.30
C MET A 68 -1.18 -13.64 6.54
N ILE A 69 -1.45 -12.78 7.54
CA ILE A 69 -2.81 -12.30 7.83
C ILE A 69 -3.40 -11.56 6.63
N ILE A 70 -2.63 -10.67 5.99
CA ILE A 70 -3.11 -9.91 4.81
C ILE A 70 -3.38 -10.84 3.63
N LEU A 71 -2.43 -11.72 3.32
CA LEU A 71 -2.55 -12.67 2.22
C LEU A 71 -3.76 -13.58 2.43
N TYR A 72 -3.87 -14.18 3.61
CA TYR A 72 -5.02 -15.00 3.98
C TYR A 72 -6.32 -14.20 3.90
N TYR A 73 -6.36 -12.98 4.43
CA TYR A 73 -7.58 -12.16 4.41
C TYR A 73 -8.11 -11.90 3.00
N PHE A 74 -7.24 -11.60 2.03
CA PHE A 74 -7.66 -11.26 0.67
C PHE A 74 -7.88 -12.47 -0.22
N TYR A 75 -7.04 -13.51 -0.11
CA TYR A 75 -7.17 -14.74 -0.89
C TYR A 75 -8.26 -15.68 -0.35
N ALA A 76 -8.57 -15.64 0.94
CA ALA A 76 -9.67 -16.44 1.49
C ALA A 76 -11.02 -15.98 0.91
N ASN A 77 -11.81 -16.92 0.41
CA ASN A 77 -13.19 -16.72 -0.02
C ASN A 77 -13.39 -15.59 -1.07
N ASN A 78 -12.41 -15.39 -1.97
CA ASN A 78 -12.44 -14.36 -3.03
C ASN A 78 -12.78 -12.96 -2.49
N ARG A 79 -12.15 -12.61 -1.36
CA ARG A 79 -12.48 -11.38 -0.63
C ARG A 79 -12.01 -10.14 -1.36
N ALA A 80 -10.86 -10.22 -2.05
CA ALA A 80 -10.37 -9.14 -2.90
C ALA A 80 -11.42 -8.72 -3.96
N GLU A 81 -12.00 -9.70 -4.65
CA GLU A 81 -13.02 -9.50 -5.68
C GLU A 81 -14.30 -8.89 -5.10
N LYS A 82 -14.72 -9.36 -3.92
CA LYS A 82 -15.87 -8.81 -3.18
C LYS A 82 -15.65 -7.35 -2.78
N VAL A 83 -14.44 -6.99 -2.38
CA VAL A 83 -14.10 -5.59 -2.07
C VAL A 83 -14.14 -4.74 -3.33
N ILE A 84 -13.57 -5.22 -4.44
CA ILE A 84 -13.57 -4.50 -5.72
C ILE A 84 -15.01 -4.22 -6.18
N SER A 85 -15.88 -5.23 -6.21
CA SER A 85 -17.27 -5.08 -6.65
C SER A 85 -18.06 -4.12 -5.75
N LYS A 86 -17.83 -4.17 -4.43
CA LYS A 86 -18.47 -3.29 -3.44
C LYS A 86 -18.15 -1.81 -3.65
N PHE A 87 -16.95 -1.46 -4.10
CA PHE A 87 -16.52 -0.06 -4.27
C PHE A 87 -16.59 0.45 -5.71
N LYS A 88 -16.68 -0.44 -6.71
CA LYS A 88 -16.78 -0.09 -8.14
C LYS A 88 -17.94 0.86 -8.45
N ASN A 89 -19.06 0.77 -7.72
CA ASN A 89 -20.28 1.53 -7.99
C ASN A 89 -20.43 2.83 -7.18
N LYS A 90 -19.42 3.23 -6.39
CA LYS A 90 -19.52 4.46 -5.56
C LYS A 90 -19.04 5.70 -6.32
N LYS A 91 -19.76 6.83 -6.15
CA LYS A 91 -19.45 8.12 -6.79
C LYS A 91 -17.99 8.55 -6.57
N THR A 92 -17.32 8.88 -7.67
CA THR A 92 -15.85 9.03 -7.79
C THR A 92 -15.25 10.23 -7.06
N GLN A 93 -16.00 11.33 -6.87
CA GLN A 93 -15.46 12.58 -6.30
C GLN A 93 -15.11 12.50 -4.81
N LEU A 94 -15.91 11.80 -4.01
CA LEU A 94 -15.64 11.63 -2.57
C LEU A 94 -14.47 10.67 -2.32
N LEU A 95 -14.16 9.82 -3.30
CA LEU A 95 -13.03 8.89 -3.26
C LEU A 95 -11.70 9.63 -3.41
N PHE A 96 -11.62 10.69 -4.23
CA PHE A 96 -10.35 11.36 -4.52
C PHE A 96 -9.60 11.88 -3.28
N ARG A 97 -10.33 12.45 -2.30
CA ARG A 97 -9.70 12.92 -1.05
C ARG A 97 -9.07 11.79 -0.25
N VAL A 98 -9.74 10.63 -0.21
CA VAL A 98 -9.23 9.47 0.53
C VAL A 98 -8.11 8.79 -0.25
N ASP A 99 -8.17 8.79 -1.59
CA ASP A 99 -7.06 8.33 -2.45
C ASP A 99 -5.78 9.17 -2.23
N LEU A 100 -5.91 10.49 -2.04
CA LEU A 100 -4.78 11.36 -1.69
C LEU A 100 -4.18 10.99 -0.33
N LEU A 101 -5.01 10.65 0.66
CA LEU A 101 -4.53 10.18 1.97
C LEU A 101 -3.80 8.84 1.85
N VAL A 102 -4.27 7.92 1.00
CA VAL A 102 -3.58 6.65 0.72
C VAL A 102 -2.23 6.89 0.06
N LEU A 103 -2.16 7.82 -0.90
CA LEU A 103 -0.90 8.22 -1.54
C LEU A 103 0.07 8.82 -0.53
N LEU A 104 -0.38 9.78 0.28
CA LEU A 104 0.44 10.40 1.32
C LEU A 104 0.96 9.36 2.31
N TYR A 105 0.10 8.43 2.72
CA TYR A 105 0.47 7.32 3.59
C TYR A 105 1.56 6.44 2.96
N ALA A 106 1.44 6.09 1.67
CA ALA A 106 2.46 5.32 0.96
C ALA A 106 3.81 6.06 0.92
N CYS A 107 3.80 7.36 0.61
CA CYS A 107 5.01 8.19 0.58
C CYS A 107 5.67 8.28 1.96
N LEU A 108 4.89 8.53 3.02
CA LEU A 108 5.41 8.58 4.39
C LEU A 108 5.97 7.24 4.86
N SER A 109 5.35 6.13 4.43
CA SER A 109 5.83 4.77 4.74
C SER A 109 7.18 4.49 4.10
N ILE A 110 7.33 4.82 2.82
CA ILE A 110 8.61 4.68 2.08
C ILE A 110 9.69 5.55 2.73
N TYR A 111 9.39 6.83 2.97
CA TYR A 111 10.34 7.76 3.58
C TYR A 111 10.79 7.29 4.96
N SER A 112 9.85 6.92 5.82
CA SER A 112 10.14 6.50 7.19
C SER A 112 10.99 5.23 7.22
N PHE A 113 10.68 4.28 6.34
CA PHE A 113 11.43 3.03 6.20
C PHE A 113 12.85 3.27 5.69
N GLY A 114 12.99 4.06 4.61
CA GLY A 114 14.32 4.38 4.06
C GLY A 114 15.19 5.15 5.05
N ASN A 115 14.61 6.12 5.76
CA ASN A 115 15.30 6.86 6.82
C ASN A 115 15.81 5.94 7.94
N VAL A 116 15.01 4.93 8.34
CA VAL A 116 15.39 3.97 9.37
C VAL A 116 16.48 3.00 8.88
N LEU A 117 16.50 2.66 7.59
CA LEU A 117 17.56 1.83 7.01
C LEU A 117 18.87 2.59 6.77
N GLY A 118 18.88 3.92 6.87
CA GLY A 118 20.04 4.73 6.51
C GLY A 118 20.40 4.67 5.02
N ILE A 119 19.47 4.23 4.17
CA ILE A 119 19.63 4.37 2.72
C ILE A 119 19.42 5.86 2.40
N GLY A 120 20.39 6.48 1.73
CA GLY A 120 20.40 7.93 1.46
C GLY A 120 19.04 8.46 1.00
N ILE A 121 18.74 9.71 1.36
CA ILE A 121 17.43 10.33 1.10
C ILE A 121 17.08 10.30 -0.39
N GLU A 122 18.07 10.31 -1.28
CA GLU A 122 17.86 10.27 -2.73
C GLU A 122 17.09 9.01 -3.15
N TYR A 123 17.42 7.84 -2.60
CA TYR A 123 16.76 6.58 -2.95
C TYR A 123 15.29 6.55 -2.53
N SER A 124 15.00 7.07 -1.34
CA SER A 124 13.62 7.20 -0.84
C SER A 124 12.82 8.17 -1.71
N LEU A 125 13.43 9.29 -2.13
CA LEU A 125 12.79 10.26 -3.00
C LEU A 125 12.50 9.69 -4.39
N VAL A 126 13.41 8.92 -4.98
CA VAL A 126 13.19 8.27 -6.29
C VAL A 126 11.96 7.36 -6.24
N LEU A 127 11.84 6.52 -5.20
CA LEU A 127 10.66 5.65 -5.01
C LEU A 127 9.38 6.46 -4.81
N ILE A 128 9.42 7.53 -4.01
CA ILE A 128 8.27 8.42 -3.78
C ILE A 128 7.83 9.08 -5.09
N VAL A 129 8.76 9.62 -5.87
CA VAL A 129 8.47 10.23 -7.18
C VAL A 129 7.85 9.20 -8.11
N PHE A 130 8.36 7.98 -8.16
CA PHE A 130 7.79 6.91 -8.97
C PHE A 130 6.34 6.57 -8.56
N VAL A 131 6.06 6.50 -7.26
CA VAL A 131 4.70 6.27 -6.73
C VAL A 131 3.76 7.43 -7.06
N ILE A 132 4.24 8.67 -6.97
CA ILE A 132 3.45 9.87 -7.33
C ILE A 132 3.13 9.87 -8.84
N LEU A 133 4.13 9.62 -9.70
CA LEU A 133 3.95 9.63 -11.15
C LEU A 133 2.97 8.55 -11.62
N THR A 134 3.09 7.33 -11.11
CA THR A 134 2.16 6.23 -11.44
C THR A 134 0.73 6.53 -10.97
N SER A 135 0.59 7.12 -9.78
CA SER A 135 -0.71 7.56 -9.24
C SER A 135 -1.34 8.69 -10.05
N LEU A 136 -0.54 9.68 -10.47
CA LEU A 136 -0.98 10.78 -11.31
C LEU A 136 -1.42 10.27 -12.69
N TYR A 137 -0.64 9.38 -13.30
CA TYR A 137 -0.98 8.74 -14.58
C TYR A 137 -2.34 8.03 -14.51
N SER A 138 -2.55 7.22 -13.47
CA SER A 138 -3.83 6.56 -13.22
C SER A 138 -4.98 7.57 -13.08
N TYR A 139 -4.79 8.64 -12.30
CA TYR A 139 -5.80 9.67 -12.10
C TYR A 139 -6.20 10.39 -13.40
N LEU A 140 -5.21 10.79 -14.20
CA LEU A 140 -5.45 11.42 -15.49
C LEU A 140 -6.17 10.49 -16.46
N HIS A 141 -5.85 9.19 -16.44
CA HIS A 141 -6.53 8.19 -17.26
C HIS A 141 -8.01 8.07 -16.87
N VAL A 142 -8.33 8.01 -15.57
CA VAL A 142 -9.73 7.98 -15.10
C VAL A 142 -10.50 9.23 -15.56
N ILE A 143 -9.94 10.43 -15.38
CA ILE A 143 -10.62 11.67 -15.76
C ILE A 143 -10.84 11.78 -17.27
N ARG A 144 -9.83 11.40 -18.07
CA ARG A 144 -9.85 11.60 -19.53
C ARG A 144 -10.73 10.59 -20.25
N PHE A 145 -10.89 9.38 -19.70
CA PHE A 145 -11.57 8.28 -20.38
C PHE A 145 -12.90 7.83 -19.73
N ASP A 146 -13.11 7.98 -18.41
CA ASP A 146 -14.42 7.67 -17.80
C ASP A 146 -15.44 8.80 -17.97
N LYS A 147 -15.03 10.04 -18.26
CA LYS A 147 -15.97 11.13 -18.59
C LYS A 147 -16.63 10.99 -19.98
N LYS A 148 -16.22 10.01 -20.78
CA LYS A 148 -16.75 9.77 -22.15
C LYS A 148 -17.75 8.61 -22.24
N LYS A 149 -18.16 8.03 -21.11
CA LYS A 149 -19.26 7.07 -21.01
C LYS A 149 -20.37 7.64 -20.13
#